data_AF-A0A7K7DRQ9-F1
#
_entry.id   AF-A0A7K7DRQ9-F1
#
_cell.length_a   1.000
_cell.length_b   1.000
_cell.length_c   1.000
_cell.angle_alpha   90.00
_cell.angle_beta   90.00
_cell.angle_gamma   90.00
#
_symmetry.space_group_name_H-M   'P 1'
#
loop_
_entity.id
_entity.type
_entity.pdbx_description
1 polymer ?
#
loop_
_entity_poly.entity_id
_entity_poly.type
_entity_poly.pdbx_seq_one_letter_code
_entity_poly.pdbx_strand_id
1 'polypeptide(L)'
;FCHMLLKDHNLTTRQPFHQLLQKKPSLPSAAWHRAVRGMFIQTQDTPNPNSLKFIPGREVLGSRTMEFSTPAAAYCSPLARQLFRIEGVKSVFFGPDFITITKESEDLDWNLLKPDIYATIMDFFASGLPVVTDEAPRTDTAASEEDDEVVLMIKELLDTRIR
;
A
#
# COMPACT_ATOMS: atom_id res chain seq x y z
N PHE A 1 -50.66 -26.39 -71.18
CA PHE A 1 -50.97 -25.29 -70.26
C PHE A 1 -52.00 -25.83 -69.28
N CYS A 2 -51.70 -25.78 -67.97
CA CYS A 2 -52.38 -26.48 -66.85
C CYS A 2 -52.26 -28.02 -66.93
N HIS A 3 -51.97 -28.80 -65.88
CA HIS A 3 -52.35 -28.66 -64.49
C HIS A 3 -51.45 -29.54 -63.58
N MET A 4 -51.05 -28.96 -62.45
CA MET A 4 -50.68 -29.53 -61.12
C MET A 4 -49.73 -30.74 -61.00
N LEU A 5 -48.51 -30.42 -60.55
CA LEU A 5 -47.66 -31.25 -59.69
C LEU A 5 -48.24 -31.28 -58.26
N LEU A 6 -48.39 -32.48 -57.70
CA LEU A 6 -48.42 -32.73 -56.25
C LEU A 6 -47.47 -33.88 -55.97
N LYS A 7 -46.31 -33.55 -55.41
CA LYS A 7 -45.33 -34.48 -54.85
C LYS A 7 -45.55 -34.54 -53.35
N ASP A 8 -45.69 -35.75 -52.83
CA ASP A 8 -45.78 -36.06 -51.42
C ASP A 8 -44.48 -35.69 -50.69
N HIS A 9 -44.62 -34.97 -49.57
CA HIS A 9 -43.52 -34.63 -48.68
C HIS A 9 -43.60 -35.41 -47.36
N ASN A 10 -42.67 -36.36 -47.23
CA ASN A 10 -41.83 -36.67 -46.08
C ASN A 10 -42.30 -36.32 -44.64
N LEU A 11 -42.55 -37.39 -43.89
CA LEU A 11 -41.85 -37.81 -42.66
C LEU A 11 -41.17 -36.75 -41.77
N THR A 12 -41.58 -36.79 -40.50
CA THR A 12 -40.73 -36.72 -39.29
C THR A 12 -39.88 -35.46 -39.12
N THR A 13 -40.29 -34.59 -38.18
CA THR A 13 -39.34 -33.71 -37.48
C THR A 13 -39.45 -33.94 -35.98
N ARG A 14 -38.31 -34.35 -35.45
CA ARG A 14 -38.01 -34.63 -34.04
C ARG A 14 -37.81 -33.33 -33.25
N GLN A 15 -37.86 -33.52 -31.94
CA GLN A 15 -37.78 -32.58 -30.83
C GLN A 15 -36.61 -31.57 -30.82
N PRO A 16 -36.71 -30.49 -30.01
CA PRO A 16 -35.69 -29.46 -29.90
C PRO A 16 -34.55 -29.93 -28.98
N PHE A 17 -33.29 -29.71 -29.38
CA PHE A 17 -32.14 -29.89 -28.51
C PHE A 17 -31.47 -28.56 -28.23
N HIS A 18 -31.37 -28.26 -26.94
CA HIS A 18 -30.77 -27.08 -26.34
C HIS A 18 -29.32 -26.90 -26.78
N GLN A 19 -29.00 -25.70 -27.27
CA GLN A 19 -27.65 -25.28 -27.60
C GLN A 19 -26.95 -24.85 -26.30
N LEU A 20 -26.18 -25.77 -25.72
CA LEU A 20 -25.26 -25.49 -24.62
C LEU A 20 -24.11 -24.61 -25.13
N LEU A 21 -24.21 -23.30 -24.87
CA LEU A 21 -23.07 -22.38 -24.94
C LEU A 21 -22.03 -22.80 -23.89
N GLN A 22 -21.00 -23.51 -24.35
CA GLN A 22 -19.80 -23.77 -23.56
C GLN A 22 -19.06 -22.45 -23.32
N LYS A 23 -19.41 -21.76 -22.24
CA LYS A 23 -18.58 -20.69 -21.66
C LYS A 23 -17.27 -21.34 -21.21
N LYS A 24 -16.20 -21.12 -21.98
CA LYS A 24 -14.82 -21.40 -21.55
C LYS A 24 -14.61 -20.70 -20.20
N PRO A 25 -14.24 -21.41 -19.13
CA PRO A 25 -13.84 -20.74 -17.90
C PRO A 25 -12.53 -20.01 -18.19
N SER A 26 -12.56 -18.68 -18.15
CA SER A 26 -11.35 -17.87 -18.08
C SER A 26 -10.67 -18.23 -16.75
N LEU A 27 -9.55 -18.94 -16.84
CA LEU A 27 -8.70 -19.22 -15.70
C LEU A 27 -8.32 -17.87 -15.06
N PRO A 28 -8.53 -17.67 -13.75
CA PRO A 28 -7.93 -16.53 -13.08
C PRO A 28 -6.41 -16.68 -13.21
N SER A 29 -5.73 -15.59 -13.60
CA SER A 29 -4.27 -15.52 -13.64
C SER A 29 -3.71 -15.92 -12.27
N ALA A 30 -3.28 -17.17 -12.16
CA ALA A 30 -2.56 -17.70 -11.00
C ALA A 30 -1.12 -17.20 -11.07
N ALA A 31 -0.94 -15.88 -10.94
CA ALA A 31 0.32 -15.20 -10.87
C ALA A 31 0.39 -14.34 -9.60
N TRP A 32 0.00 -14.91 -8.46
CA TRP A 32 0.03 -14.21 -7.16
C TRP A 32 0.66 -15.08 -6.06
N HIS A 33 1.72 -15.82 -6.40
CA HIS A 33 2.53 -16.50 -5.39
C HIS A 33 4.02 -16.35 -5.71
N ARG A 34 4.47 -15.14 -6.00
CA ARG A 34 5.90 -14.89 -6.10
C ARG A 34 6.28 -13.62 -5.34
N ALA A 35 7.05 -13.85 -4.27
CA ALA A 35 7.89 -12.91 -3.54
C ALA A 35 7.41 -12.44 -2.14
N VAL A 36 7.07 -13.37 -1.23
CA VAL A 36 7.09 -13.04 0.21
C VAL A 36 7.95 -13.97 1.07
N ARG A 37 8.40 -15.11 0.53
CA ARG A 37 9.27 -16.06 1.28
C ARG A 37 10.74 -15.62 1.40
N GLY A 38 11.04 -14.34 1.23
CA GLY A 38 12.42 -13.81 1.28
C GLY A 38 12.50 -12.31 1.58
N MET A 39 11.49 -11.73 2.23
CA MET A 39 11.57 -10.32 2.65
C MET A 39 12.59 -10.19 3.78
N PHE A 40 13.58 -9.32 3.60
CA PHE A 40 14.56 -8.97 4.62
C PHE A 40 14.46 -7.47 4.93
N ILE A 41 14.07 -7.15 6.16
CA ILE A 41 13.92 -5.77 6.60
C ILE A 41 15.27 -5.31 7.17
N GLN A 42 15.88 -4.31 6.54
CA GLN A 42 17.07 -3.66 7.07
C GLN A 42 16.68 -2.57 8.06
N THR A 43 17.52 -2.32 9.06
CA THR A 43 17.35 -1.18 9.96
C THR A 43 18.51 -0.20 9.78
N GLN A 44 18.20 1.09 9.86
CA GLN A 44 19.17 2.17 9.82
C GLN A 44 18.89 3.13 10.96
N ASP A 45 19.93 3.47 11.71
CA ASP A 45 19.85 4.47 12.76
C ASP A 45 19.56 5.84 12.15
N THR A 46 18.84 6.66 12.92
CA THR A 46 18.59 8.06 12.58
C THR A 46 19.32 8.96 13.58
N PRO A 47 19.52 10.25 13.27
CA PRO A 47 20.06 11.20 14.25
C PRO A 47 19.20 11.32 15.52
N ASN A 48 17.93 10.92 15.47
CA ASN A 48 17.05 10.86 16.63
C ASN A 48 17.11 9.47 17.28
N PRO A 49 17.59 9.31 18.52
CA PRO A 49 17.66 8.00 19.20
C PRO A 49 16.28 7.37 19.43
N ASN A 50 15.23 8.19 19.43
CA ASN A 50 13.85 7.73 19.55
C ASN A 50 13.23 7.27 18.24
N SER A 51 13.91 7.43 17.11
CA SER A 51 13.41 7.03 15.80
C SER A 51 14.35 6.05 15.11
N LEU A 52 13.78 4.98 14.55
CA LEU A 52 14.52 3.98 13.78
C LEU A 52 13.88 3.80 12.42
N LYS A 53 14.71 3.71 11.38
CA LYS A 53 14.29 3.53 10.00
C LYS A 53 14.33 2.05 9.63
N PHE A 54 13.25 1.54 9.08
CA PHE A 54 13.04 0.18 8.60
C PHE A 54 12.89 0.18 7.08
N ILE A 55 13.68 -0.63 6.38
CA ILE A 55 13.73 -0.70 4.92
C ILE A 55 13.35 -2.13 4.51
N PRO A 56 12.09 -2.36 4.09
CA PRO A 56 11.61 -3.70 3.72
C PRO A 56 12.15 -4.22 2.38
N GLY A 57 12.93 -3.41 1.64
CA GLY A 57 13.47 -3.77 0.33
C GLY A 57 12.44 -3.70 -0.81
N ARG A 58 11.33 -3.00 -0.59
CA ARG A 58 10.28 -2.74 -1.58
C ARG A 58 9.65 -1.37 -1.35
N GLU A 59 8.93 -0.91 -2.36
CA GLU A 59 8.15 0.32 -2.31
C GLU A 59 7.05 0.26 -1.24
N VAL A 60 6.93 1.35 -0.47
CA VAL A 60 5.93 1.55 0.60
C VAL A 60 4.88 2.55 0.12
N LEU A 61 5.27 3.79 -0.20
CA LEU A 61 4.37 4.83 -0.74
C LEU A 61 4.79 5.40 -2.11
N GLY A 62 5.90 4.92 -2.68
CA GLY A 62 6.36 5.37 -3.98
C GLY A 62 6.91 6.78 -3.96
N SER A 63 6.30 7.72 -4.66
CA SER A 63 6.79 9.11 -4.71
C SER A 63 6.30 9.99 -3.55
N ARG A 64 5.46 9.46 -2.67
CA ARG A 64 4.83 10.23 -1.58
C ARG A 64 5.37 9.84 -0.22
N THR A 65 5.17 10.74 0.73
CA THR A 65 5.42 10.49 2.15
C THR A 65 4.15 10.72 2.95
N MET A 66 4.01 10.04 4.08
CA MET A 66 2.86 10.24 4.97
C MET A 66 3.30 10.04 6.42
N GLU A 67 2.90 10.97 7.27
CA GLU A 67 3.13 10.86 8.71
C GLU A 67 1.83 10.55 9.44
N PHE A 68 1.94 9.67 10.43
CA PHE A 68 0.90 9.36 11.38
C PHE A 68 1.43 9.64 12.77
N SER A 69 0.98 10.74 13.39
CA SER A 69 1.38 11.11 14.75
C SER A 69 0.43 10.56 15.82
N THR A 70 -0.71 10.00 15.43
CA THR A 70 -1.68 9.36 16.34
C THR A 70 -2.31 8.09 15.73
N PRO A 71 -2.75 7.13 16.56
CA PRO A 71 -3.47 5.95 16.07
C PRO A 71 -4.76 6.28 15.31
N ALA A 72 -5.43 7.39 15.65
CA ALA A 72 -6.64 7.84 14.96
C ALA A 72 -6.33 8.30 13.53
N ALA A 73 -5.22 9.02 13.32
CA ALA A 73 -4.78 9.47 11.99
C ALA A 73 -4.39 8.30 11.07
N ALA A 74 -4.06 7.13 11.63
CA ALA A 74 -3.69 5.93 10.87
C ALA A 74 -4.87 5.27 10.13
N TYR A 75 -6.11 5.77 10.26
CA TYR A 75 -7.31 5.13 9.69
C TYR A 75 -7.17 4.75 8.20
N CYS A 76 -6.48 5.59 7.42
CA CYS A 76 -6.26 5.42 5.98
C CYS A 76 -5.12 4.46 5.64
N SER A 77 -4.44 3.83 6.61
CA SER A 77 -3.40 2.85 6.36
C SER A 77 -3.55 1.59 7.23
N PRO A 78 -3.86 0.43 6.62
CA PRO A 78 -3.90 -0.84 7.36
C PRO A 78 -2.56 -1.22 7.99
N LEU A 79 -1.43 -0.84 7.37
CA LEU A 79 -0.09 -1.06 7.92
C LEU A 79 0.15 -0.16 9.14
N ALA A 80 -0.12 1.14 9.04
CA ALA A 80 0.09 2.06 10.16
C ALA A 80 -0.78 1.67 11.37
N ARG A 81 -2.04 1.29 11.14
CA ARG A 81 -2.94 0.79 12.20
C ARG A 81 -2.38 -0.41 12.93
N GLN A 82 -1.74 -1.34 12.22
CA GLN A 82 -1.13 -2.51 12.85
C GLN A 82 0.12 -2.13 13.64
N LEU A 83 0.96 -1.23 13.11
CA LEU A 83 2.14 -0.74 13.82
C LEU A 83 1.77 0.00 15.12
N PHE A 84 0.69 0.77 15.13
CA PHE A 84 0.20 1.43 16.35
C PHE A 84 -0.38 0.47 17.41
N ARG A 85 -0.59 -0.82 17.09
CA ARG A 85 -0.98 -1.82 18.10
C ARG A 85 0.20 -2.29 18.93
N ILE A 86 1.42 -2.05 18.47
CA ILE A 86 2.65 -2.40 19.18
C ILE A 86 2.83 -1.38 20.31
N GLU A 87 2.92 -1.87 21.54
CA GLU A 87 3.12 -1.01 22.70
C GLU A 87 4.45 -0.26 22.60
N GLY A 88 4.41 1.04 22.91
CA GLY A 88 5.57 1.91 22.83
C GLY A 88 5.81 2.58 21.46
N VAL A 89 4.97 2.34 20.44
CA VAL A 89 5.00 3.10 19.19
C VAL A 89 4.25 4.43 19.34
N LYS A 90 4.96 5.55 19.17
CA LYS A 90 4.42 6.91 19.27
C LYS A 90 3.97 7.47 17.94
N SER A 91 4.77 7.31 16.90
CA SER A 91 4.45 7.80 15.56
C SER A 91 5.07 6.92 14.49
N VAL A 92 4.46 6.95 13.31
CA VAL A 92 4.88 6.18 12.13
C VAL A 92 4.96 7.11 10.94
N PHE A 93 6.08 7.09 10.23
CA PHE A 93 6.28 7.86 9.01
C PHE A 93 6.61 6.91 7.86
N PHE A 94 5.88 7.03 6.76
CA PHE A 94 6.13 6.29 5.54
C PHE A 94 6.85 7.18 4.52
N GLY A 95 7.99 6.68 4.05
CA GLY A 95 8.71 7.21 2.91
C GLY A 95 8.43 6.40 1.63
N PRO A 96 9.19 6.69 0.57
CA PRO A 96 9.12 5.96 -0.70
C PRO A 96 9.27 4.44 -0.56
N ASP A 97 10.31 4.01 0.14
CA ASP A 97 10.77 2.62 0.27
C ASP A 97 11.15 2.26 1.71
N PHE A 98 10.77 3.11 2.68
CA PHE A 98 11.12 2.94 4.09
C PHE A 98 9.97 3.35 5.02
N ILE A 99 10.04 2.85 6.25
CA ILE A 99 9.13 3.15 7.34
C ILE A 99 9.99 3.63 8.51
N THR A 100 9.73 4.82 9.04
CA THR A 100 10.37 5.29 10.27
C THR A 100 9.37 5.18 11.41
N ILE A 101 9.78 4.60 12.52
CA ILE A 101 8.95 4.46 13.72
C ILE A 101 9.62 5.26 14.82
N THR A 102 8.83 6.01 15.57
CA THR A 102 9.29 6.72 16.77
C THR A 102 8.71 6.05 18.00
N LYS A 103 9.53 5.78 19.00
CA LYS A 103 9.11 5.21 20.28
C LYS A 103 8.58 6.27 21.25
N GLU A 104 7.76 5.86 22.21
CA GLU A 104 7.08 6.77 23.15
C GLU A 104 8.00 7.34 24.23
N SER A 105 8.90 6.51 24.77
CA SER A 105 9.88 6.89 25.79
C SER A 105 11.29 6.47 25.39
N GLU A 106 12.29 7.24 25.84
CA GLU A 106 13.71 6.92 25.71
C GLU A 106 14.09 5.61 26.43
N ASP A 107 13.37 5.26 27.49
CA ASP A 107 13.60 4.05 28.31
C ASP A 107 13.27 2.74 27.58
N LEU A 108 12.48 2.80 26.50
CA LEU A 108 12.09 1.61 25.74
C LEU A 108 13.24 1.14 24.84
N ASP A 109 13.65 -0.13 24.97
CA ASP A 109 14.69 -0.71 24.12
C ASP A 109 14.11 -1.16 22.76
N TRP A 110 14.76 -0.71 21.67
CA TRP A 110 14.47 -1.16 20.31
C TRP A 110 14.55 -2.68 20.15
N ASN A 111 15.35 -3.38 20.94
CA ASN A 111 15.44 -4.84 20.89
C ASN A 111 14.13 -5.53 21.27
N LEU A 112 13.27 -4.87 22.06
CA LEU A 112 11.95 -5.37 22.43
C LEU A 112 10.91 -5.07 21.35
N LEU A 113 11.00 -3.90 20.69
CA LEU A 113 10.03 -3.48 19.66
C LEU A 113 10.31 -4.14 18.30
N LYS A 114 11.58 -4.37 17.95
CA LYS A 114 12.01 -4.88 16.63
C LYS A 114 11.29 -6.17 16.22
N PRO A 115 11.19 -7.23 17.06
CA PRO A 115 10.51 -8.46 16.68
C PRO A 115 9.06 -8.25 16.22
N ASP A 116 8.28 -7.47 16.97
CA ASP A 116 6.87 -7.19 16.66
C ASP A 116 6.71 -6.31 15.43
N ILE A 117 7.59 -5.32 15.26
CA ILE A 117 7.62 -4.47 14.07
C ILE A 117 7.92 -5.30 12.83
N TYR A 118 8.94 -6.18 12.89
CA TYR A 118 9.28 -7.04 11.77
C TYR A 118 8.13 -7.98 11.41
N ALA A 119 7.53 -8.65 12.40
CA ALA A 119 6.39 -9.53 12.18
C ALA A 119 5.24 -8.77 11.49
N THR A 120 4.90 -7.59 12.01
CA THR A 120 3.82 -6.76 11.47
C THR A 120 4.08 -6.34 10.01
N ILE A 121 5.28 -5.89 9.70
CA ILE A 121 5.64 -5.48 8.33
C ILE A 121 5.62 -6.69 7.38
N MET A 122 6.20 -7.82 7.80
CA MET A 122 6.23 -9.04 6.98
C MET A 122 4.82 -9.58 6.73
N ASP A 123 3.99 -9.68 7.75
CA ASP A 123 2.62 -10.18 7.65
C ASP A 123 1.75 -9.26 6.78
N PHE A 124 1.90 -7.94 6.94
CA PHE A 124 1.21 -6.98 6.09
C PHE A 124 1.58 -7.17 4.61
N PHE A 125 2.87 -7.23 4.28
CA PHE A 125 3.27 -7.43 2.89
C PHE A 125 2.98 -8.85 2.36
N ALA A 126 2.85 -9.85 3.24
CA ALA A 126 2.38 -11.19 2.90
C ALA A 126 0.89 -11.22 2.56
N SER A 127 0.09 -10.39 3.22
CA SER A 127 -1.35 -10.28 2.97
C SER A 127 -1.69 -9.64 1.62
N GLY A 128 -0.77 -8.84 1.05
CA GLY A 128 -1.00 -8.12 -0.20
C GLY A 128 -2.01 -6.98 -0.09
N LEU A 129 -2.34 -6.53 1.12
CA LEU A 129 -3.20 -5.38 1.36
C LEU A 129 -2.56 -4.07 0.84
N PRO A 130 -3.38 -3.08 0.44
CA PRO A 130 -2.86 -1.76 0.06
C PRO A 130 -2.28 -1.05 1.30
N VAL A 131 -1.15 -0.34 1.13
CA VAL A 131 -0.48 0.42 2.21
C VAL A 131 -1.37 1.58 2.67
N VAL A 132 -2.08 2.21 1.74
CA VAL A 132 -3.02 3.31 2.00
C VAL A 132 -4.34 3.01 1.30
N THR A 133 -5.46 3.20 2.00
CA THR A 133 -6.81 3.25 1.42
C THR A 133 -7.08 4.67 0.92
N ASP A 134 -7.83 4.81 -0.17
CA ASP A 134 -7.99 6.02 -1.01
C ASP A 134 -8.51 7.30 -0.29
N GLU A 135 -8.74 7.19 1.01
CA GLU A 135 -9.21 8.22 1.95
C GLU A 135 -8.08 8.90 2.74
N ALA A 136 -6.86 8.92 2.18
CA ALA A 136 -5.74 9.65 2.75
C ALA A 136 -6.05 11.15 2.85
N PRO A 137 -5.84 11.79 4.03
CA PRO A 137 -5.88 13.23 4.11
C PRO A 137 -4.71 13.78 3.28
N ARG A 138 -5.00 14.75 2.42
CA ARG A 138 -3.97 15.52 1.72
C ARG A 138 -3.13 16.22 2.81
N THR A 139 -1.86 15.82 2.95
CA THR A 139 -0.92 16.61 3.75
C THR A 139 -0.60 17.86 2.94
N ASP A 140 -0.93 19.03 3.49
CA ASP A 140 -0.72 20.36 2.92
C ASP A 140 0.78 20.71 2.88
N THR A 141 1.56 19.95 2.12
CA THR A 141 2.94 20.31 1.74
C THR A 141 3.06 20.25 0.22
N ALA A 142 2.03 20.76 -0.47
CA ALA A 142 2.21 21.24 -1.82
C ALA A 142 2.90 22.61 -1.66
N ALA A 143 4.19 22.67 -1.97
CA ALA A 143 4.96 23.91 -2.01
C ALA A 143 4.13 24.96 -2.76
N SER A 144 3.59 25.91 -2.01
CA SER A 144 2.83 27.03 -2.56
C SER A 144 3.82 28.16 -2.82
N GLU A 145 3.50 29.08 -3.73
CA GLU A 145 4.38 30.22 -4.07
C GLU A 145 4.76 31.08 -2.84
N GLU A 146 4.01 30.95 -1.73
CA GLU A 146 4.28 31.55 -0.43
C GLU A 146 5.50 30.94 0.30
N ASP A 147 5.83 29.67 0.06
CA ASP A 147 7.00 29.00 0.66
C ASP A 147 8.33 29.59 0.13
N ASP A 148 8.36 30.09 -1.12
CA ASP A 148 9.59 30.66 -1.70
C ASP A 148 10.00 31.96 -0.99
N GLU A 149 9.03 32.82 -0.62
CA GLU A 149 9.29 34.06 0.13
C GLU A 149 9.78 33.75 1.56
N VAL A 150 9.14 32.79 2.22
CA VAL A 150 9.55 32.35 3.57
C VAL A 150 10.94 31.72 3.55
N VAL A 151 11.25 30.90 2.54
CA VAL A 151 12.58 30.29 2.37
C VAL A 151 13.66 31.34 2.12
N LEU A 152 13.37 32.40 1.36
CA LEU A 152 14.29 33.53 1.15
C LEU A 152 14.56 34.27 2.45
N MET A 153 13.53 34.57 3.25
CA MET A 153 13.68 35.21 4.56
C MET A 153 14.51 34.34 5.53
N ILE A 154 14.32 33.02 5.53
CA ILE A 154 15.11 32.10 6.38
C ILE A 154 16.58 32.09 5.97
N LYS A 155 16.90 32.15 4.67
CA LYS A 155 18.29 32.21 4.18
C LYS A 155 19.02 33.48 4.62
N GLU A 156 18.36 34.63 4.57
CA GLU A 156 18.97 35.90 5.03
C GLU A 156 19.28 35.89 6.55
N LEU A 157 18.39 35.28 7.35
CA LEU A 157 18.58 35.15 8.80
C LEU A 157 19.74 34.19 9.16
N LEU A 158 19.95 33.13 8.37
CA LEU A 158 21.04 32.18 8.58
C LEU A 158 22.41 32.77 8.23
N ASP A 159 22.51 33.55 7.14
CA ASP A 159 23.77 34.19 6.71
C ASP A 159 24.29 35.21 7.74
N THR A 160 23.39 35.84 8.49
CA THR A 160 23.73 36.82 9.52
C THR A 160 24.38 36.19 10.77
N ARG A 161 24.20 34.88 11.01
CA ARG A 161 24.60 34.20 12.26
C ARG A 161 25.78 33.23 12.11
N ILE A 162 26.19 32.92 10.88
CA ILE A 162 27.36 32.08 10.59
C ILE A 162 28.43 32.95 9.94
N ARG A 163 29.22 33.63 10.78
CA ARG A 163 30.51 34.23 10.40
C ARG A 163 31.54 33.96 11.49
#